data_AF-A0A444XQR8-F1
#
_entry.id   AF-A0A444XQR8-F1
#
_cell.length_a   1.000
_cell.length_b   1.000
_cell.length_c   1.000
_cell.angle_alpha   90.00
_cell.angle_beta   90.00
_cell.angle_gamma   90.00
#
_symmetry.space_group_name_H-M   'P 1'
#
loop_
_entity.id
_entity.type
_entity.pdbx_description
1 polymer ?
#
loop_
_entity_poly.entity_id
_entity_poly.type
_entity_poly.pdbx_seq_one_letter_code
_entity_poly.pdbx_strand_id
1 'polypeptide(L)'
;MTVILINSEWLMIDNTVILPRRTIMAALQPSHFNDVTVVLLLLLCTIITPFSSISAQQHVKDPSITSTMEQFSGYAIHEPHSSLSSLLVDAQGLQNQIDELSTFSDSPAPSVTRVLYTDKDVLARRYVKNLMGLAGLSVREDTVGNIFGRWDGNEPELAAVATGSHIDAIPYSGKYDGVVGVLGAIEAINVLKRSGFKPKRPLEIILFTSEEPTRFGIGCLGSRLLSGSESLANALSKATDSQNISFLDAARSAGYAKDVDDLSSVFLKKGTYSAFVELHIEQGPILEAEGISIGIVTAIAAPASLKVDFEGNGGHAGAVLMPNR
;
A
#
# COMPACT_ATOMS: atom_id res chain seq x y z
N MET A 1 1.89 -13.43 2.17
CA MET A 1 2.37 -12.07 1.82
C MET A 1 1.69 -11.69 0.51
N THR A 2 1.19 -10.48 0.37
CA THR A 2 0.38 -10.08 -0.78
C THR A 2 1.19 -9.13 -1.67
N VAL A 3 1.26 -9.39 -2.98
CA VAL A 3 1.91 -8.49 -3.92
C VAL A 3 0.82 -7.68 -4.62
N ILE A 4 0.83 -6.37 -4.39
CA ILE A 4 0.00 -5.39 -5.08
C ILE A 4 0.75 -4.94 -6.33
N LEU A 5 0.31 -5.40 -7.50
CA LEU A 5 0.80 -4.89 -8.78
C LEU A 5 -0.11 -3.74 -9.22
N ILE A 6 0.38 -2.51 -9.16
CA ILE A 6 -0.34 -1.33 -9.65
C ILE A 6 0.29 -0.92 -10.98
N ASN A 7 -0.40 -1.17 -12.10
CA ASN A 7 0.05 -0.68 -13.39
C ASN A 7 0.13 0.87 -13.37
N SER A 8 1.11 1.46 -14.05
CA SER A 8 1.42 2.92 -14.00
C SER A 8 0.24 3.82 -14.40
N GLU A 9 -0.76 3.27 -15.10
CA GLU A 9 -2.02 3.96 -15.40
C GLU A 9 -2.90 4.23 -14.15
N TRP A 10 -2.77 3.42 -13.10
CA TRP A 10 -3.58 3.52 -11.88
C TRP A 10 -3.03 4.52 -10.87
N LEU A 11 -1.75 4.86 -10.95
CA LEU A 11 -1.13 5.91 -10.15
C LEU A 11 -1.66 7.32 -10.49
N MET A 12 -2.45 7.45 -11.56
CA MET A 12 -2.90 8.73 -12.14
C MET A 12 -4.43 8.84 -12.28
N ILE A 13 -5.25 8.01 -11.61
CA ILE A 13 -6.71 8.08 -11.82
C ILE A 13 -7.34 9.27 -11.08
N ASP A 14 -7.77 10.23 -11.90
CA ASP A 14 -8.47 11.49 -11.68
C ASP A 14 -9.73 11.45 -10.77
N ASN A 15 -9.73 12.32 -9.75
CA ASN A 15 -10.63 13.47 -9.54
C ASN A 15 -12.15 13.44 -9.85
N THR A 16 -12.81 12.30 -10.06
CA THR A 16 -14.28 12.32 -10.26
C THR A 16 -15.00 11.17 -9.56
N VAL A 17 -15.85 11.52 -8.59
CA VAL A 17 -16.88 10.62 -8.06
C VAL A 17 -17.86 10.31 -9.19
N ILE A 18 -17.79 9.09 -9.74
CA ILE A 18 -18.85 8.56 -10.62
C ILE A 18 -19.55 7.44 -9.86
N LEU A 19 -20.67 7.79 -9.22
CA LEU A 19 -21.66 6.82 -8.75
C LEU A 19 -22.22 6.06 -9.97
N PRO A 20 -22.20 4.71 -10.00
CA PRO A 20 -22.89 4.00 -11.05
C PRO A 20 -24.40 4.18 -10.91
N ARG A 21 -25.02 4.65 -12.00
CA ARG A 21 -26.46 4.72 -12.20
C ARG A 21 -27.10 3.35 -11.99
N ARG A 22 -28.24 3.38 -11.29
CA ARG A 22 -29.23 2.32 -11.11
C ARG A 22 -29.44 1.48 -12.37
N THR A 23 -29.41 0.15 -12.20
CA THR A 23 -30.29 -0.75 -12.96
C THR A 23 -31.21 -1.45 -11.97
N ILE A 24 -32.50 -1.26 -12.23
CA ILE A 24 -33.65 -1.80 -11.52
C ILE A 24 -33.78 -3.29 -11.91
N MET A 25 -33.85 -4.20 -10.94
CA MET A 25 -34.69 -5.39 -11.07
C MET A 25 -35.47 -5.62 -9.78
N ALA A 26 -36.71 -6.03 -9.99
CA ALA A 26 -37.83 -5.90 -9.08
C ALA A 26 -37.89 -6.99 -8.00
N ALA A 27 -38.73 -6.69 -7.02
CA ALA A 27 -39.06 -7.44 -5.82
C ALA A 27 -39.51 -8.89 -6.06
N LEU A 28 -39.18 -9.76 -5.10
CA LEU A 28 -40.07 -10.81 -4.60
C LEU A 28 -39.90 -10.92 -3.08
N GLN A 29 -40.98 -10.70 -2.33
CA GLN A 29 -41.07 -10.95 -0.89
C GLN A 29 -41.19 -12.46 -0.61
N PRO A 30 -40.74 -12.95 0.56
CA PRO A 30 -40.84 -14.35 0.93
C PRO A 30 -42.20 -14.66 1.59
N SER A 31 -42.89 -15.68 1.09
CA SER A 31 -43.97 -16.36 1.82
C SER A 31 -43.70 -17.86 1.89
N HIS A 32 -43.67 -18.34 3.13
CA HIS A 32 -43.86 -19.72 3.62
C HIS A 32 -43.35 -20.90 2.78
N PHE A 33 -42.24 -21.50 3.22
CA PHE A 33 -41.96 -22.92 3.00
C PHE A 33 -41.58 -23.59 4.32
N ASN A 34 -42.26 -24.71 4.61
CA ASN A 34 -42.12 -25.53 5.82
C ASN A 34 -40.82 -26.35 5.82
N ASP A 35 -40.18 -26.46 7.00
CA ASP A 35 -38.88 -27.07 7.30
C ASP A 35 -38.74 -28.60 7.07
N VAL A 36 -39.71 -29.27 6.46
CA VAL A 36 -39.67 -30.74 6.27
C VAL A 36 -39.30 -31.15 4.84
N THR A 37 -39.41 -30.24 3.86
CA THR A 37 -39.13 -30.55 2.44
C THR A 37 -37.64 -30.37 2.09
N VAL A 38 -36.88 -29.57 2.84
CA VAL A 38 -35.45 -29.29 2.60
C VAL A 38 -34.55 -30.43 3.09
N VAL A 39 -34.94 -31.12 4.16
CA VAL A 39 -34.14 -32.21 4.76
C VAL A 39 -34.22 -33.51 3.93
N LEU A 40 -35.32 -33.76 3.23
CA LEU A 40 -35.48 -34.96 2.40
C LEU A 40 -34.76 -34.87 1.04
N LEU A 41 -34.52 -33.65 0.53
CA LEU A 41 -33.77 -33.43 -0.72
C LEU A 41 -32.25 -33.57 -0.52
N LEU A 42 -31.75 -33.26 0.68
CA LEU A 42 -30.32 -33.35 1.04
C LEU A 42 -29.84 -34.79 1.31
N LEU A 43 -30.74 -35.73 1.62
CA LEU A 43 -30.38 -37.13 1.88
C LEU A 43 -30.39 -38.02 0.62
N LEU A 44 -30.99 -37.59 -0.50
CA LEU A 44 -31.08 -38.39 -1.72
C LEU A 44 -29.94 -38.14 -2.72
N CYS A 45 -29.15 -37.08 -2.57
CA CYS A 45 -28.02 -36.77 -3.45
C CYS A 45 -26.69 -37.44 -3.07
N THR A 46 -26.63 -38.17 -1.95
CA THR A 46 -25.38 -38.79 -1.46
C THR A 46 -25.17 -40.26 -1.89
N ILE A 47 -26.02 -40.83 -2.77
CA ILE A 47 -25.95 -42.27 -3.09
C ILE A 47 -25.68 -42.59 -4.57
N ILE A 48 -25.55 -41.63 -5.50
CA ILE A 48 -25.28 -41.98 -6.91
C ILE A 48 -24.30 -41.02 -7.59
N THR A 49 -22.99 -41.25 -7.44
CA THR A 49 -21.98 -41.05 -8.51
C THR A 49 -20.72 -41.87 -8.19
N PRO A 50 -20.13 -42.61 -9.16
CA PRO A 50 -18.95 -43.43 -8.91
C PRO A 50 -17.67 -42.57 -8.89
N PHE A 51 -16.71 -43.01 -8.07
CA PHE A 51 -15.33 -42.56 -8.06
C PHE A 51 -14.74 -42.54 -9.48
N SER A 52 -14.48 -41.35 -10.01
CA SER A 52 -13.55 -41.15 -11.12
C SER A 52 -12.33 -40.41 -10.59
N SER A 53 -11.18 -41.05 -10.70
CA SER A 53 -9.87 -40.52 -10.35
C SER A 53 -9.60 -39.24 -11.14
N ILE A 54 -9.51 -38.08 -10.47
CA ILE A 54 -9.07 -36.85 -11.10
C ILE A 54 -7.54 -36.87 -11.10
N SER A 55 -6.98 -37.16 -12.27
CA SER A 55 -5.59 -36.93 -12.63
C SER A 55 -5.23 -35.48 -12.36
N ALA A 56 -4.06 -35.24 -11.75
CA ALA A 56 -3.45 -33.93 -11.66
C ALA A 56 -3.41 -33.27 -13.05
N GLN A 57 -4.16 -32.19 -13.20
CA GLN A 57 -4.16 -31.39 -14.41
C GLN A 57 -2.86 -30.59 -14.42
N GLN A 58 -1.92 -31.00 -15.26
CA GLN A 58 -0.71 -30.23 -15.54
C GLN A 58 -1.13 -28.80 -15.90
N HIS A 59 -0.57 -27.83 -15.18
CA HIS A 59 -0.68 -26.41 -15.51
C HIS A 59 -0.31 -26.20 -16.98
N VAL A 60 -1.32 -25.99 -17.82
CA VAL A 60 -1.13 -25.50 -19.17
C VAL A 60 -0.61 -24.07 -19.03
N LYS A 61 0.62 -23.82 -19.49
CA LYS A 61 1.17 -22.47 -19.62
C LYS A 61 0.21 -21.66 -20.48
N ASP A 62 -0.48 -20.69 -19.89
CA ASP A 62 -1.28 -19.73 -20.64
C ASP A 62 -0.32 -18.88 -21.51
N PRO A 63 -0.43 -18.93 -22.84
CA PRO A 63 0.42 -18.15 -23.73
C PRO A 63 0.27 -16.63 -23.53
N SER A 64 -0.88 -16.17 -23.03
CA SER A 64 -1.14 -14.75 -22.78
C SER A 64 -0.34 -14.20 -21.59
N ILE A 65 -0.21 -14.97 -20.51
CA ILE A 65 0.60 -14.62 -19.34
C ILE A 65 2.09 -14.58 -19.72
N THR A 66 2.52 -15.59 -20.47
CA THR A 66 3.90 -15.74 -20.95
C THR A 66 4.30 -14.54 -21.82
N SER A 67 3.47 -14.19 -22.81
CA SER A 67 3.68 -13.04 -23.70
C SER A 67 3.71 -11.69 -22.96
N THR A 68 2.83 -11.52 -21.97
CA THR A 68 2.78 -10.29 -21.16
C THR A 68 4.05 -10.13 -20.31
N MET A 69 4.53 -11.21 -19.69
CA MET A 69 5.76 -11.19 -18.90
C MET A 69 7.00 -10.93 -19.74
N GLU A 70 7.10 -11.49 -20.95
CA GLU A 70 8.20 -11.23 -21.88
C GLU A 70 8.20 -9.78 -22.36
N GLN A 71 7.03 -9.23 -22.70
CA GLN A 71 6.88 -7.82 -23.07
C GLN A 71 7.20 -6.86 -21.92
N PHE A 72 6.87 -7.22 -20.68
CA PHE A 72 7.09 -6.38 -19.51
C PHE A 72 8.55 -6.43 -19.02
N SER A 73 9.14 -7.63 -18.98
CA SER A 73 10.51 -7.86 -18.50
C SER A 73 11.59 -7.57 -19.56
N GLY A 74 11.25 -7.63 -20.84
CA GLY A 74 12.21 -7.50 -21.94
C GLY A 74 13.08 -8.73 -22.18
N TYR A 75 12.74 -9.88 -21.58
CA TYR A 75 13.44 -11.15 -21.76
C TYR A 75 12.53 -12.20 -22.40
N ALA A 76 13.05 -12.95 -23.37
CA ALA A 76 12.40 -14.15 -23.88
C ALA A 76 12.60 -15.30 -22.86
N ILE A 77 11.52 -16.01 -22.51
CA ILE A 77 11.52 -17.10 -21.52
C ILE A 77 12.34 -18.32 -22.00
N HIS A 78 12.83 -18.30 -23.25
CA HIS A 78 13.63 -19.37 -23.85
C HIS A 78 15.16 -19.23 -23.75
N GLU A 79 15.70 -18.17 -23.15
CA GLU A 79 17.12 -18.17 -22.79
C GLU A 79 17.35 -19.14 -21.61
N PRO A 80 18.35 -20.04 -21.67
CA PRO A 80 18.59 -21.01 -20.61
C PRO A 80 18.90 -20.23 -19.33
N HIS A 81 17.98 -20.30 -18.37
CA HIS A 81 18.03 -19.62 -17.08
C HIS A 81 19.42 -19.75 -16.45
N SER A 82 20.25 -18.71 -16.60
CA SER A 82 21.39 -18.52 -15.71
C SER A 82 20.85 -18.04 -14.35
N SER A 83 20.47 -19.02 -13.53
CA SER A 83 20.39 -18.96 -12.07
C SER A 83 19.29 -18.13 -11.37
N LEU A 84 18.01 -18.30 -11.74
CA LEU A 84 16.90 -17.99 -10.81
C LEU A 84 16.94 -18.87 -9.53
N SER A 85 17.79 -19.90 -9.48
CA SER A 85 18.10 -20.71 -8.29
C SER A 85 18.92 -19.97 -7.21
N SER A 86 19.18 -18.66 -7.36
CA SER A 86 20.09 -17.88 -6.49
C SER A 86 19.43 -16.75 -5.69
N LEU A 87 18.10 -16.59 -5.75
CA LEU A 87 17.40 -15.54 -5.00
C LEU A 87 17.29 -15.92 -3.52
N LEU A 88 18.31 -15.57 -2.73
CA LEU A 88 18.39 -15.86 -1.30
C LEU A 88 18.17 -14.57 -0.49
N VAL A 89 17.04 -14.53 0.21
CA VAL A 89 16.66 -13.46 1.16
C VAL A 89 17.34 -13.71 2.51
N ASP A 90 17.91 -12.67 3.12
CA ASP A 90 18.31 -12.72 4.53
C ASP A 90 17.07 -12.49 5.43
N ALA A 91 16.31 -13.56 5.66
CA ALA A 91 15.06 -13.47 6.42
C ALA A 91 15.28 -13.00 7.86
N GLN A 92 16.37 -13.43 8.50
CA GLN A 92 16.68 -13.01 9.87
C GLN A 92 17.11 -11.55 9.91
N GLY A 93 17.96 -11.11 8.98
CA GLY A 93 18.34 -9.71 8.83
C GLY A 93 17.13 -8.81 8.60
N LEU A 94 16.23 -9.20 7.70
CA LEU A 94 15.00 -8.44 7.43
C LEU A 94 14.09 -8.37 8.67
N GLN A 95 13.92 -9.48 9.41
CA GLN A 95 13.14 -9.45 10.65
C GLN A 95 13.78 -8.55 11.72
N ASN A 96 15.10 -8.59 11.87
CA ASN A 96 15.82 -7.69 12.77
C ASN A 96 15.63 -6.22 12.37
N GLN A 97 15.62 -5.91 11.08
CA GLN A 97 15.36 -4.55 10.59
C GLN A 97 13.94 -4.07 10.90
N ILE A 98 12.94 -4.96 10.77
CA ILE A 98 11.54 -4.69 11.17
C ILE A 98 11.47 -4.41 12.67
N ASP A 99 12.14 -5.23 13.48
CA ASP A 99 12.17 -5.09 14.93
C ASP A 99 12.86 -3.78 15.36
N GLU A 100 13.99 -3.43 14.74
CA GLU A 100 14.68 -2.17 14.99
C GLU A 100 13.82 -0.96 14.59
N LEU A 101 13.21 -0.98 13.41
CA LEU A 101 12.31 0.09 12.97
C LEU A 101 11.09 0.25 13.88
N SER A 102 10.61 -0.83 14.49
CA SER A 102 9.49 -0.81 15.45
C SER A 102 9.83 -0.07 16.75
N THR A 103 11.12 0.09 17.09
CA THR A 103 11.54 0.84 18.28
C THR A 103 11.32 2.34 18.15
N PHE A 104 11.20 2.86 16.93
CA PHE A 104 10.82 4.26 16.68
C PHE A 104 9.31 4.42 16.81
N SER A 105 8.84 4.38 18.05
CA SER A 105 7.41 4.41 18.41
C SER A 105 7.16 5.30 19.63
N ASP A 106 6.02 5.99 19.64
CA ASP A 106 5.51 6.69 20.83
C ASP A 106 4.70 5.78 21.77
N SER A 107 4.28 4.61 21.28
CA SER A 107 3.64 3.57 22.10
C SER A 107 4.66 2.53 22.57
N PRO A 108 4.50 1.97 23.78
CA PRO A 108 5.36 0.89 24.25
C PRO A 108 5.13 -0.38 23.42
N ALA A 109 6.21 -1.16 23.23
CA ALA A 109 6.13 -2.46 22.60
C ALA A 109 5.09 -3.38 23.30
N PRO A 110 4.38 -4.24 22.56
CA PRO A 110 4.60 -4.59 21.15
C PRO A 110 3.92 -3.66 20.13
N SER A 111 3.22 -2.63 20.60
CA SER A 111 2.50 -1.69 19.74
C SER A 111 3.43 -0.65 19.12
N VAL A 112 3.09 -0.22 17.91
CA VAL A 112 3.77 0.87 17.21
C VAL A 112 2.83 2.07 17.09
N THR A 113 3.37 3.27 17.25
CA THR A 113 2.71 4.53 16.92
C THR A 113 3.75 5.46 16.36
N ARG A 114 3.61 5.79 15.08
CA ARG A 114 4.60 6.61 14.37
C ARG A 114 3.87 7.51 13.39
N VAL A 115 3.53 8.69 13.86
CA VAL A 115 2.70 9.65 13.12
C VAL A 115 3.59 10.54 12.25
N LEU A 116 3.13 10.84 11.04
CA LEU A 116 3.77 11.74 10.07
C LEU A 116 4.41 12.97 10.73
N TYR A 117 5.68 13.24 10.42
CA TYR A 117 6.50 14.38 10.85
C TYR A 117 6.73 14.53 12.35
N THR A 118 6.45 13.51 13.15
CA THR A 118 6.89 13.46 14.54
C THR A 118 8.37 13.06 14.64
N ASP A 119 8.97 13.20 15.81
CA ASP A 119 10.37 12.80 16.04
C ASP A 119 10.61 11.31 15.73
N LYS A 120 9.62 10.44 16.01
CA LYS A 120 9.70 9.01 15.73
C LYS A 120 9.69 8.73 14.23
N ASP A 121 8.88 9.47 13.47
CA ASP A 121 8.89 9.40 12.01
C ASP A 121 10.24 9.88 11.44
N VAL A 122 10.77 11.01 11.91
CA VAL A 122 12.10 11.50 11.47
C VAL A 122 13.22 10.50 11.76
N LEU A 123 13.19 9.84 12.92
CA LEU A 123 14.15 8.78 13.26
C LEU A 123 14.02 7.57 12.33
N ALA A 124 12.80 7.10 12.08
CA ALA A 124 12.52 6.00 11.17
C ALA A 124 12.95 6.31 9.72
N ARG A 125 12.68 7.51 9.22
CA ARG A 125 13.14 7.97 7.90
C ARG A 125 14.66 7.95 7.80
N ARG A 126 15.36 8.42 8.83
CA ARG A 126 16.83 8.39 8.86
C ARG A 126 17.35 6.96 8.80
N TYR A 127 16.73 6.04 9.54
CA TYR A 127 17.06 4.63 9.51
C TYR A 127 16.89 4.03 8.11
N VAL A 128 15.72 4.24 7.46
CA VAL A 128 15.46 3.72 6.11
C VAL A 128 16.41 4.34 5.07
N LYS A 129 16.67 5.66 5.12
CA LYS A 129 17.63 6.32 4.24
C LYS A 129 19.04 5.74 4.39
N ASN A 130 19.46 5.42 5.62
CA ASN A 130 20.73 4.76 5.87
C ASN A 130 20.77 3.36 5.22
N LEU A 131 19.71 2.56 5.36
CA LEU A 131 19.63 1.26 4.69
C LEU A 131 19.67 1.38 3.15
N MET A 132 18.96 2.35 2.57
CA MET A 132 19.05 2.63 1.12
C MET A 132 20.49 3.00 0.71
N GLY A 133 21.17 3.84 1.49
CA GLY A 133 22.56 4.20 1.25
C GLY A 133 23.51 3.00 1.33
N LEU A 134 23.33 2.13 2.34
CA LEU A 134 24.10 0.88 2.49
C LEU A 134 23.85 -0.11 1.35
N ALA A 135 22.63 -0.13 0.80
CA ALA A 135 22.30 -0.88 -0.41
C ALA A 135 22.92 -0.27 -1.68
N GLY A 136 23.63 0.86 -1.58
CA GLY A 136 24.28 1.56 -2.69
C GLY A 136 23.29 2.20 -3.64
N LEU A 137 22.22 2.79 -3.09
CA LEU A 137 21.21 3.53 -3.85
C LEU A 137 21.48 5.04 -3.78
N SER A 138 21.20 5.74 -4.88
CA SER A 138 21.16 7.21 -4.90
C SER A 138 19.88 7.67 -4.20
N VAL A 139 20.02 8.30 -3.03
CA VAL A 139 18.88 8.74 -2.21
C VAL A 139 18.55 10.21 -2.49
N ARG A 140 17.29 10.51 -2.75
CA ARG A 140 16.74 11.88 -2.81
C ARG A 140 15.44 11.98 -2.04
N GLU A 141 15.03 13.20 -1.72
CA GLU A 141 13.77 13.51 -1.04
C GLU A 141 13.07 14.63 -1.82
N ASP A 142 11.75 14.61 -1.89
CA ASP A 142 10.98 15.71 -2.45
C ASP A 142 10.53 16.73 -1.38
N THR A 143 9.80 17.74 -1.83
CA THR A 143 9.32 18.86 -1.01
C THR A 143 8.50 18.44 0.21
N VAL A 144 7.78 17.30 0.14
CA VAL A 144 6.95 16.76 1.23
C VAL A 144 7.57 15.52 1.87
N GLY A 145 8.83 15.24 1.59
CA GLY A 145 9.56 14.14 2.20
C GLY A 145 9.15 12.76 1.72
N ASN A 146 8.58 12.59 0.52
CA ASN A 146 8.70 11.28 -0.12
C ASN A 146 10.19 11.03 -0.37
N ILE A 147 10.65 9.82 -0.05
CA ILE A 147 12.06 9.44 -0.12
C ILE A 147 12.22 8.42 -1.24
N PHE A 148 13.21 8.62 -2.09
CA PHE A 148 13.46 7.79 -3.26
C PHE A 148 14.88 7.23 -3.22
N GLY A 149 15.02 5.91 -3.33
CA GLY A 149 16.31 5.21 -3.43
C GLY A 149 16.46 4.57 -4.81
N ARG A 150 17.33 5.10 -5.66
CA ARG A 150 17.47 4.68 -7.06
C ARG A 150 18.71 3.80 -7.29
N TRP A 151 18.52 2.69 -7.99
CA TRP A 151 19.57 1.91 -8.64
C TRP A 151 19.52 2.16 -10.14
N ASP A 152 20.51 2.86 -10.67
CA ASP A 152 20.60 3.09 -12.11
C ASP A 152 20.78 1.78 -12.88
N GLY A 153 20.03 1.68 -13.97
CA GLY A 153 20.19 0.63 -14.97
C GLY A 153 21.19 1.03 -16.04
N ASN A 154 21.45 0.13 -16.98
CA ASN A 154 22.34 0.38 -18.11
C ASN A 154 21.75 1.39 -19.13
N GLU A 155 20.43 1.60 -19.12
CA GLU A 155 19.73 2.63 -19.90
C GLU A 155 18.97 3.57 -18.92
N PRO A 156 19.69 4.47 -18.21
CA PRO A 156 19.14 5.25 -17.10
C PRO A 156 18.06 6.28 -17.48
N GLU A 157 17.97 6.61 -18.76
CA GLU A 157 16.97 7.50 -19.36
C GLU A 157 15.59 6.85 -19.53
N LEU A 158 15.51 5.52 -19.47
CA LEU A 158 14.22 4.83 -19.52
C LEU A 158 13.40 5.08 -18.25
N ALA A 159 12.07 5.11 -18.41
CA ALA A 159 11.15 5.13 -17.29
C ALA A 159 11.45 3.96 -16.34
N ALA A 160 11.66 4.27 -15.06
CA ALA A 160 12.09 3.31 -14.07
C ALA A 160 10.94 2.35 -13.67
N VAL A 161 11.29 1.20 -13.12
CA VAL A 161 10.35 0.34 -12.39
C VAL A 161 10.40 0.75 -10.92
N ALA A 162 9.30 1.25 -10.40
CA ALA A 162 9.19 1.67 -9.02
C ALA A 162 8.62 0.57 -8.14
N THR A 163 9.06 0.56 -6.88
CA THR A 163 8.45 -0.25 -5.82
C THR A 163 8.49 0.53 -4.52
N GLY A 164 7.59 0.27 -3.59
CA GLY A 164 7.54 1.09 -2.38
C GLY A 164 6.32 0.82 -1.53
N SER A 165 6.28 1.50 -0.39
CA SER A 165 5.15 1.56 0.52
C SER A 165 5.39 2.69 1.55
N HIS A 166 4.81 2.60 2.74
CA HIS A 166 4.90 3.60 3.81
C HIS A 166 5.53 3.04 5.08
N ILE A 167 5.87 3.92 6.04
CA ILE A 167 6.31 3.52 7.38
C ILE A 167 5.59 4.27 8.49
N ASP A 168 4.68 5.18 8.21
CA ASP A 168 3.83 5.73 9.27
C ASP A 168 2.89 4.64 9.80
N ALA A 169 2.48 4.79 11.06
CA ALA A 169 1.71 3.79 11.79
C ALA A 169 0.66 4.47 12.66
N ILE A 170 -0.61 4.07 12.50
CA ILE A 170 -1.71 4.54 13.34
C ILE A 170 -1.47 4.21 14.83
N PRO A 171 -2.14 4.89 15.77
CA PRO A 171 -1.99 4.60 17.19
C PRO A 171 -2.25 3.13 17.52
N TYR A 172 -1.34 2.54 18.31
CA TYR A 172 -1.38 1.16 18.79
C TYR A 172 -1.45 0.06 17.71
N SER A 173 -0.85 0.28 16.55
CA SER A 173 -0.83 -0.71 15.46
C SER A 173 0.33 -1.70 15.54
N GLY A 174 0.43 -2.57 14.52
CA GLY A 174 1.52 -3.53 14.37
C GLY A 174 2.77 -2.96 13.69
N LYS A 175 3.78 -3.82 13.51
CA LYS A 175 5.10 -3.46 12.95
C LYS A 175 5.32 -3.85 11.48
N TYR A 176 4.32 -4.45 10.83
CA TYR A 176 4.44 -5.02 9.49
C TYR A 176 3.77 -4.20 8.39
N ASP A 177 2.69 -3.49 8.74
CA ASP A 177 1.90 -2.65 7.84
C ASP A 177 2.75 -1.54 7.22
N GLY A 178 2.73 -1.42 5.90
CA GLY A 178 3.65 -0.60 5.09
C GLY A 178 5.13 -1.01 5.13
N VAL A 179 5.66 -1.26 6.33
CA VAL A 179 7.07 -1.55 6.62
C VAL A 179 7.61 -2.71 5.79
N VAL A 180 6.83 -3.79 5.63
CA VAL A 180 7.22 -4.95 4.81
C VAL A 180 7.46 -4.54 3.35
N GLY A 181 6.68 -3.60 2.82
CA GLY A 181 6.84 -3.09 1.47
C GLY A 181 8.11 -2.28 1.27
N VAL A 182 8.48 -1.47 2.27
CA VAL A 182 9.69 -0.63 2.20
C VAL A 182 10.96 -1.44 2.46
N LEU A 183 11.04 -2.16 3.58
CA LEU A 183 12.22 -2.95 3.93
C LEU A 183 12.38 -4.16 3.01
N GLY A 184 11.27 -4.78 2.61
CA GLY A 184 11.26 -5.85 1.61
C GLY A 184 11.74 -5.38 0.24
N ALA A 185 11.43 -4.15 -0.18
CA ALA A 185 11.97 -3.57 -1.42
C ALA A 185 13.49 -3.36 -1.33
N ILE A 186 14.01 -2.87 -0.20
CA ILE A 186 15.46 -2.70 0.00
C ILE A 186 16.15 -4.07 -0.06
N GLU A 187 15.59 -5.07 0.62
CA GLU A 187 16.14 -6.42 0.58
C GLU A 187 16.03 -7.05 -0.81
N ALA A 188 14.96 -6.81 -1.57
CA ALA A 188 14.84 -7.27 -2.95
C ALA A 188 15.97 -6.70 -3.83
N ILE A 189 16.33 -5.42 -3.67
CA ILE A 189 17.50 -4.84 -4.34
C ILE A 189 18.78 -5.56 -3.92
N ASN A 190 18.99 -5.81 -2.63
CA ASN A 190 20.17 -6.51 -2.15
C ASN A 190 20.27 -7.93 -2.71
N VAL A 191 19.16 -8.67 -2.75
CA VAL A 191 19.06 -10.00 -3.36
C VAL A 191 19.48 -9.94 -4.82
N LEU A 192 18.88 -9.03 -5.61
CA LEU A 192 19.22 -8.86 -7.03
C LEU A 192 20.70 -8.52 -7.23
N LYS A 193 21.26 -7.63 -6.40
CA LYS A 193 22.69 -7.30 -6.43
C LYS A 193 23.58 -8.51 -6.11
N ARG A 194 23.25 -9.29 -5.07
CA ARG A 194 23.99 -10.51 -4.69
C ARG A 194 23.93 -11.57 -5.79
N SER A 195 22.80 -11.68 -6.50
CA SER A 195 22.63 -12.56 -7.66
C SER A 195 23.32 -12.05 -8.93
N GLY A 196 23.97 -10.89 -8.89
CA GLY A 196 24.68 -10.32 -10.04
C GLY A 196 23.78 -9.70 -11.11
N PHE A 197 22.49 -9.47 -10.81
CA PHE A 197 21.55 -8.85 -11.74
C PHE A 197 22.01 -7.46 -12.17
N LYS A 198 21.81 -7.14 -13.45
CA LYS A 198 22.13 -5.84 -14.05
C LYS A 198 20.85 -5.24 -14.64
N PRO A 199 20.20 -4.28 -13.97
CA PRO A 199 18.97 -3.70 -14.47
C PRO A 199 19.19 -3.02 -15.81
N LYS A 200 18.29 -3.25 -16.77
CA LYS A 200 18.20 -2.43 -17.98
C LYS A 200 17.60 -1.07 -17.65
N ARG A 201 16.33 -1.08 -17.21
CA ARG A 201 15.63 0.09 -16.66
C ARG A 201 16.08 0.30 -15.21
N PRO A 202 16.17 1.54 -14.74
CA PRO A 202 16.43 1.81 -13.33
C PRO A 202 15.36 1.20 -12.43
N LEU A 203 15.78 0.77 -11.24
CA LEU A 203 14.88 0.33 -10.18
C LEU A 203 14.85 1.42 -9.11
N GLU A 204 13.68 1.80 -8.64
CA GLU A 204 13.56 2.86 -7.65
C GLU A 204 12.62 2.47 -6.51
N ILE A 205 13.13 2.56 -5.29
CA ILE A 205 12.34 2.38 -4.08
C ILE A 205 11.74 3.72 -3.70
N ILE A 206 10.44 3.75 -3.40
CA ILE A 206 9.73 4.90 -2.89
C ILE A 206 9.27 4.60 -1.46
N LEU A 207 9.75 5.39 -0.51
CA LEU A 207 9.13 5.51 0.79
C LEU A 207 8.17 6.70 0.73
N PHE A 208 6.87 6.41 0.67
CA PHE A 208 5.84 7.45 0.68
C PHE A 208 5.84 8.16 2.03
N THR A 209 5.63 9.48 2.00
CA THR A 209 5.76 10.31 3.19
C THR A 209 4.73 9.95 4.27
N SER A 210 3.51 9.59 3.89
CA SER A 210 2.50 9.05 4.78
C SER A 210 1.35 8.48 3.97
N GLU A 211 0.88 7.31 4.40
CA GLU A 211 -0.31 6.66 3.87
C GLU A 211 -1.49 6.82 4.85
N GLU A 212 -1.22 6.78 6.14
CA GLU A 212 -2.27 6.74 7.16
C GLU A 212 -2.90 8.12 7.40
N PRO A 213 -4.23 8.22 7.57
CA PRO A 213 -4.92 9.50 7.71
C PRO A 213 -4.75 10.17 9.09
N THR A 214 -3.87 9.65 9.95
CA THR A 214 -3.84 9.92 11.40
C THR A 214 -3.73 11.40 11.75
N ARG A 215 -2.79 12.14 11.13
CA ARG A 215 -2.43 13.49 11.60
C ARG A 215 -3.38 14.58 11.11
N PHE A 216 -3.74 14.52 9.82
CA PHE A 216 -4.50 15.58 9.14
C PHE A 216 -5.85 15.10 8.60
N GLY A 217 -6.26 13.87 8.89
CA GLY A 217 -7.46 13.25 8.31
C GLY A 217 -7.32 12.94 6.81
N ILE A 218 -6.09 12.97 6.28
CA ILE A 218 -5.78 12.82 4.85
C ILE A 218 -4.91 11.58 4.68
N GLY A 219 -5.48 10.53 4.12
CA GLY A 219 -4.74 9.31 3.75
C GLY A 219 -4.03 9.47 2.41
N CYS A 220 -3.01 8.63 2.18
CA CYS A 220 -2.18 8.56 0.99
C CYS A 220 -1.60 9.93 0.59
N LEU A 221 -1.18 10.76 1.55
CA LEU A 221 -0.77 12.15 1.31
C LEU A 221 0.34 12.24 0.27
N GLY A 222 1.38 11.42 0.42
CA GLY A 222 2.53 11.42 -0.48
C GLY A 222 2.18 11.01 -1.90
N SER A 223 1.52 9.85 -2.05
CA SER A 223 1.17 9.30 -3.36
C SER A 223 0.10 10.11 -4.10
N ARG A 224 -0.87 10.71 -3.40
CA ARG A 224 -1.85 11.63 -4.00
C ARG A 224 -1.22 12.92 -4.53
N LEU A 225 -0.16 13.42 -3.91
CA LEU A 225 0.60 14.54 -4.46
C LEU A 225 1.44 14.09 -5.66
N LEU A 226 2.11 12.93 -5.58
CA LEU A 226 2.86 12.38 -6.73
C LEU A 226 1.95 12.16 -7.95
N SER A 227 0.68 11.81 -7.75
CA SER A 227 -0.32 11.68 -8.82
C SER A 227 -0.86 13.00 -9.39
N GLY A 228 -0.40 14.16 -8.88
CA GLY A 228 -0.78 15.48 -9.39
C GLY A 228 -2.06 16.06 -8.83
N SER A 229 -2.50 15.68 -7.62
CA SER A 229 -3.71 16.25 -7.02
C SER A 229 -3.55 17.71 -6.59
N GLU A 230 -3.90 18.64 -7.49
CA GLU A 230 -3.94 20.09 -7.19
C GLU A 230 -4.93 20.43 -6.07
N SER A 231 -6.06 19.74 -6.00
CA SER A 231 -7.06 19.93 -4.95
C SER A 231 -6.48 19.61 -3.57
N LEU A 232 -5.70 18.52 -3.46
CA LEU A 232 -4.99 18.18 -2.23
C LEU A 232 -3.89 19.21 -1.92
N ALA A 233 -3.07 19.59 -2.90
CA ALA A 233 -2.03 20.60 -2.70
C ALA A 233 -2.59 21.90 -2.12
N ASN A 234 -3.72 22.37 -2.66
CA ASN A 234 -4.45 23.52 -2.15
C ASN A 234 -5.04 23.28 -0.75
N ALA A 235 -5.60 22.11 -0.48
CA ALA A 235 -6.15 21.77 0.84
C ALA A 235 -5.06 21.75 1.94
N LEU A 236 -3.88 21.20 1.64
CA LEU A 236 -2.76 21.13 2.57
C LEU A 236 -2.25 22.51 3.01
N SER A 237 -2.35 23.53 2.16
CA SER A 237 -1.99 24.92 2.53
C SER A 237 -2.81 25.47 3.72
N LYS A 238 -3.99 24.88 3.98
CA LYS A 238 -4.93 25.28 5.05
C LYS A 238 -5.14 24.19 6.11
N ALA A 239 -4.54 23.01 5.91
CA ALA A 239 -4.74 21.87 6.80
C ALA A 239 -4.04 22.10 8.13
N THR A 240 -4.72 21.74 9.21
CA THR A 240 -4.19 21.73 10.58
C THR A 240 -4.49 20.40 11.23
N ASP A 241 -3.62 19.95 12.14
CA ASP A 241 -3.86 18.77 12.96
C ASP A 241 -4.75 19.09 14.18
N SER A 242 -5.04 18.08 14.99
CA SER A 242 -5.85 18.23 16.21
C SER A 242 -5.26 19.19 17.25
N GLN A 243 -3.99 19.57 17.11
CA GLN A 243 -3.28 20.51 17.98
C GLN A 243 -3.17 21.90 17.33
N ASN A 244 -3.89 22.14 16.22
CA ASN A 244 -3.83 23.35 15.41
C ASN A 244 -2.46 23.63 14.78
N ILE A 245 -1.60 22.63 14.63
CA ILE A 245 -0.33 22.78 13.91
C ILE A 245 -0.62 22.65 12.42
N SER A 246 -0.16 23.63 11.62
CA SER A 246 -0.35 23.59 10.18
C SER A 246 0.47 22.47 9.53
N PHE A 247 0.01 21.95 8.39
CA PHE A 247 0.79 20.97 7.61
C PHE A 247 2.21 21.47 7.29
N LEU A 248 2.33 22.75 6.89
CA LEU A 248 3.62 23.34 6.54
C LEU A 248 4.56 23.46 7.75
N ASP A 249 4.04 23.81 8.93
CA ASP A 249 4.86 23.89 10.13
C ASP A 249 5.33 22.51 10.61
N ALA A 250 4.46 21.50 10.52
CA ALA A 250 4.83 20.11 10.78
C ALA A 250 5.89 19.60 9.78
N ALA A 251 5.73 19.89 8.48
CA ALA A 251 6.71 19.53 7.47
C ALA A 251 8.07 20.22 7.73
N ARG A 252 8.06 21.52 8.05
CA ARG A 252 9.26 22.29 8.39
C ARG A 252 9.95 21.76 9.64
N SER A 253 9.20 21.37 10.68
CA SER A 253 9.79 20.78 11.88
C SER A 253 10.51 19.46 11.59
N ALA A 254 10.02 18.69 10.61
CA ALA A 254 10.67 17.47 10.13
C ALA A 254 11.80 17.73 9.11
N GLY A 255 12.02 18.99 8.70
CA GLY A 255 13.09 19.41 7.79
C GLY A 255 12.69 19.59 6.33
N TYR A 256 11.39 19.49 6.00
CA TYR A 256 10.82 19.58 4.66
C TYR A 256 10.11 20.93 4.42
N ALA A 257 9.56 21.12 3.22
CA ALA A 257 8.77 22.30 2.85
C ALA A 257 9.41 23.67 3.20
N LYS A 258 10.73 23.81 3.02
CA LYS A 258 11.45 25.08 3.21
C LYS A 258 11.23 25.99 2.01
N ASP A 259 10.75 27.21 2.27
CA ASP A 259 10.58 28.28 1.27
C ASP A 259 9.76 27.87 0.04
N VAL A 260 8.62 27.23 0.29
CA VAL A 260 7.75 26.68 -0.77
C VAL A 260 6.56 27.59 -1.01
N ASP A 261 6.39 28.03 -2.26
CA ASP A 261 5.21 28.78 -2.71
C ASP A 261 4.02 27.85 -2.98
N ASP A 262 4.26 26.68 -3.57
CA ASP A 262 3.26 25.64 -3.81
C ASP A 262 3.85 24.21 -3.81
N LEU A 263 2.97 23.20 -3.73
CA LEU A 263 3.37 21.78 -3.70
C LEU A 263 3.42 21.13 -5.10
N SER A 264 3.31 21.89 -6.19
CA SER A 264 3.28 21.35 -7.56
C SER A 264 4.60 20.69 -7.97
N SER A 265 5.71 21.09 -7.33
CA SER A 265 7.04 20.48 -7.50
C SER A 265 7.09 18.99 -7.17
N VAL A 266 6.11 18.48 -6.40
CA VAL A 266 5.99 17.05 -6.05
C VAL A 266 5.41 16.23 -7.20
N PHE A 267 4.68 16.85 -8.13
CA PHE A 267 3.87 16.13 -9.10
C PHE A 267 4.75 15.38 -10.10
N LEU A 268 4.47 14.09 -10.29
CA LEU A 268 5.13 13.30 -11.32
C LEU A 268 4.43 13.50 -12.66
N LYS A 269 5.22 13.50 -13.73
CA LYS A 269 4.68 13.45 -15.09
C LYS A 269 4.19 12.04 -15.38
N LYS A 270 3.08 11.93 -16.12
CA LYS A 270 2.62 10.63 -16.63
C LYS A 270 3.75 9.96 -17.42
N GLY A 271 4.03 8.69 -17.12
CA GLY A 271 5.10 7.94 -17.74
C GLY A 271 6.49 8.09 -17.10
N THR A 272 6.62 8.82 -15.97
CA THR A 272 7.88 8.85 -15.20
C THR A 272 8.34 7.44 -14.78
N TYR A 273 7.40 6.58 -14.40
CA TYR A 273 7.65 5.16 -14.15
C TYR A 273 6.94 4.30 -15.18
N SER A 274 7.58 3.20 -15.60
CA SER A 274 6.93 2.21 -16.46
C SER A 274 5.92 1.38 -15.69
N ALA A 275 6.21 1.12 -14.40
CA ALA A 275 5.43 0.26 -13.52
C ALA A 275 5.64 0.63 -12.05
N PHE A 276 4.66 0.31 -11.20
CA PHE A 276 4.78 0.38 -9.74
C PHE A 276 4.36 -0.96 -9.12
N VAL A 277 5.16 -1.46 -8.17
CA VAL A 277 4.88 -2.71 -7.45
C VAL A 277 4.98 -2.47 -5.95
N GLU A 278 3.91 -2.76 -5.22
CA GLU A 278 3.90 -2.65 -3.77
C GLU A 278 3.75 -4.03 -3.13
N LEU A 279 4.67 -4.35 -2.24
CA LEU A 279 4.59 -5.56 -1.43
C LEU A 279 3.87 -5.21 -0.13
N HIS A 280 2.87 -6.00 0.26
CA HIS A 280 2.09 -5.74 1.46
C HIS A 280 1.71 -7.01 2.22
N ILE A 281 1.35 -6.88 3.50
CA ILE A 281 0.64 -7.95 4.20
C ILE A 281 -0.83 -7.97 3.72
N GLU A 282 -1.51 -9.10 3.85
CA GLU A 282 -2.89 -9.22 3.35
C GLU A 282 -3.88 -8.29 4.09
N GLN A 283 -3.64 -8.06 5.39
CA GLN A 283 -4.60 -7.42 6.32
C GLN A 283 -5.96 -8.16 6.39
N GLY A 284 -5.98 -9.41 5.93
CA GLY A 284 -7.10 -10.34 5.95
C GLY A 284 -6.63 -11.78 6.17
N PRO A 285 -7.57 -12.73 6.32
CA PRO A 285 -7.24 -14.11 6.68
C PRO A 285 -7.24 -15.11 5.50
N ILE A 286 -7.48 -14.67 4.25
CA ILE A 286 -7.75 -15.56 3.11
C ILE A 286 -6.52 -16.40 2.76
N LEU A 287 -5.34 -15.79 2.65
CA LEU A 287 -4.12 -16.52 2.28
C LEU A 287 -3.74 -17.55 3.34
N GLU A 288 -3.90 -17.22 4.62
CA GLU A 288 -3.68 -18.16 5.72
C GLU A 288 -4.70 -19.31 5.69
N ALA A 289 -5.99 -18.98 5.58
CA ALA A 289 -7.07 -19.97 5.57
C ALA A 289 -6.98 -20.94 4.38
N GLU A 290 -6.52 -20.45 3.23
CA GLU A 290 -6.36 -21.27 2.01
C GLU A 290 -4.97 -21.94 1.93
N GLY A 291 -4.04 -21.64 2.84
CA GLY A 291 -2.68 -22.17 2.81
C GLY A 291 -1.86 -21.67 1.61
N ILE A 292 -2.14 -20.46 1.13
CA ILE A 292 -1.50 -19.85 -0.03
C ILE A 292 -0.44 -18.83 0.42
N SER A 293 0.74 -18.89 -0.18
CA SER A 293 1.86 -18.01 0.21
C SER A 293 1.75 -16.59 -0.34
N ILE A 294 1.22 -16.43 -1.57
CA ILE A 294 1.20 -15.17 -2.32
C ILE A 294 -0.18 -14.90 -2.93
N GLY A 295 -0.72 -13.72 -2.64
CA GLY A 295 -1.85 -13.15 -3.36
C GLY A 295 -1.38 -12.17 -4.42
N ILE A 296 -1.94 -12.23 -5.63
CA ILE A 296 -1.78 -11.22 -6.67
C ILE A 296 -3.03 -10.35 -6.67
N VAL A 297 -2.90 -9.11 -6.21
CA VAL A 297 -4.04 -8.19 -6.12
C VAL A 297 -4.49 -7.75 -7.51
N THR A 298 -5.80 -7.85 -7.74
CA THR A 298 -6.42 -7.46 -9.02
C THR A 298 -7.14 -6.13 -8.95
N ALA A 299 -7.58 -5.70 -7.76
CA ALA A 299 -8.26 -4.44 -7.53
C ALA A 299 -8.13 -4.00 -6.05
N ILE A 300 -8.32 -2.71 -5.82
CA ILE A 300 -8.39 -2.09 -4.48
C ILE A 300 -9.81 -1.55 -4.30
N ALA A 301 -10.40 -1.72 -3.12
CA ALA A 301 -11.72 -1.18 -2.80
C ALA A 301 -11.73 0.36 -2.92
N ALA A 302 -12.91 0.98 -3.10
CA ALA A 302 -13.05 2.43 -3.18
C ALA A 302 -13.28 3.04 -1.77
N PRO A 303 -12.27 3.67 -1.14
CA PRO A 303 -12.41 4.19 0.22
C PRO A 303 -13.13 5.54 0.26
N ALA A 304 -13.85 5.80 1.37
CA ALA A 304 -14.41 7.11 1.70
C ALA A 304 -14.36 7.33 3.21
N SER A 305 -14.19 8.59 3.64
CA SER A 305 -14.24 9.00 5.04
C SER A 305 -15.17 10.21 5.21
N LEU A 306 -15.84 10.29 6.36
CA LEU A 306 -16.78 11.35 6.71
C LEU A 306 -16.47 11.86 8.11
N LYS A 307 -16.50 13.19 8.28
CA LYS A 307 -16.49 13.84 9.59
C LYS A 307 -17.85 14.49 9.81
N VAL A 308 -18.49 14.20 10.93
CA VAL A 308 -19.83 14.69 11.28
C VAL A 308 -19.78 15.33 12.66
N ASP A 309 -20.08 16.62 12.73
CA ASP A 309 -20.11 17.40 13.96
C ASP A 309 -21.56 17.79 14.27
N PHE A 310 -21.97 17.62 15.54
CA PHE A 310 -23.29 18.04 16.03
C PHE A 310 -23.12 19.12 17.09
N GLU A 311 -23.80 20.23 16.90
CA GLU A 311 -23.85 21.32 17.88
C GLU A 311 -25.24 21.39 18.49
N GLY A 312 -25.28 21.48 19.82
CA GLY A 312 -26.49 21.75 20.58
C GLY A 312 -26.33 23.02 21.38
N ASN A 313 -27.41 23.47 22.00
CA ASN A 313 -27.41 24.71 22.81
C ASN A 313 -26.50 24.65 24.04
N GLY A 314 -25.95 23.48 24.37
CA GLY A 314 -25.31 23.22 25.66
C GLY A 314 -26.31 23.40 26.80
N GLY A 315 -25.79 23.69 27.99
CA GLY A 315 -26.61 23.94 29.17
C GLY A 315 -25.89 23.63 30.48
N HIS A 316 -26.38 24.20 31.57
CA HIS A 316 -25.89 23.82 32.89
C HIS A 316 -26.36 22.40 33.25
N ALA A 317 -25.41 21.48 33.45
CA ALA A 317 -25.66 20.05 33.59
C ALA A 317 -26.66 19.68 34.71
N GLY A 318 -26.73 20.49 35.77
CA GLY A 318 -27.66 20.28 36.89
C GLY A 318 -28.99 21.07 36.81
N ALA A 319 -29.14 22.01 35.88
CA ALA A 319 -30.28 22.94 35.88
C ALA A 319 -31.16 22.84 34.64
N VAL A 320 -30.60 22.45 33.49
CA VAL A 320 -31.40 22.21 32.28
C VAL A 320 -32.16 20.89 32.45
N LEU A 321 -33.48 21.00 32.62
CA LEU A 321 -34.34 19.82 32.76
C LEU A 321 -34.38 19.03 31.46
N MET A 322 -34.37 17.70 31.57
CA MET A 322 -34.89 16.85 30.50
C MET A 322 -36.39 17.16 30.35
N PRO A 323 -36.93 17.31 29.14
CA PRO A 323 -38.35 17.54 28.96
C PRO A 323 -39.16 16.42 29.63
N ASN A 324 -40.16 16.78 30.44
CA ASN A 324 -41.09 15.87 31.16
C ASN A 324 -40.53 15.08 32.37
N ARG A 325 -39.71 15.73 33.22
CA ARG A 325 -39.47 15.22 34.59
C ARG A 325 -40.56 15.63 35.57
#